data_AF-A0A1A8YTV8-F1
#
_entry.id   AF-A0A1A8YTV8-F1
#
_cell.length_a   1.000
_cell.length_b   1.000
_cell.length_c   1.000
_cell.angle_alpha   90.00
_cell.angle_beta   90.00
_cell.angle_gamma   90.00
#
_symmetry.space_group_name_H-M   'P 1'
#
loop_
_entity.id
_entity.type
_entity.pdbx_description
1 polymer ?
#
loop_
_entity_poly.entity_id
_entity_poly.type
_entity_poly.pdbx_seq_one_letter_code
_entity_poly.pdbx_strand_id
1 'polypeptide(L)'
;MNNNMISLYFVNIRTFFFFPFSPSPIRYHPVHLHRNKEVTIRKSYFESVNKNIKYEDLNEQWEVFWFENNKLNAKPFPVKKYGIEAAKREAFKFYESLKAENRVNTKPQYESEVEGVHYDVVTNCWISFYRLNNFPVCRSFSAEYHGFETAKKMAIDRVNKHKK
;
A
#
# COMPACT_ATOMS: atom_id res chain seq x y z
N MET A 1 9.95 -32.18 9.84
CA MET A 1 8.85 -31.52 9.10
C MET A 1 8.35 -30.40 9.99
N ASN A 2 8.79 -29.17 9.73
CA ASN A 2 8.54 -28.04 10.63
C ASN A 2 7.12 -27.51 10.43
N ASN A 3 6.33 -27.58 11.50
CA ASN A 3 4.96 -27.08 11.56
C ASN A 3 4.95 -25.55 11.45
N ASN A 4 4.77 -25.09 10.21
CA ASN A 4 4.61 -23.71 9.84
C ASN A 4 3.12 -23.29 10.00
N MET A 5 2.63 -23.24 11.24
CA MET A 5 1.27 -22.77 11.57
C MET A 5 1.35 -21.42 12.30
N ILE A 6 0.46 -20.49 11.96
CA ILE A 6 0.32 -19.19 12.63
C ILE A 6 -1.06 -19.20 13.30
N SER A 7 -1.12 -18.97 14.61
CA SER A 7 -2.36 -18.76 15.36
C SER A 7 -2.57 -17.26 15.53
N LEU A 8 -3.75 -16.76 15.15
CA LEU A 8 -4.10 -15.33 15.17
C LEU A 8 -5.14 -15.08 16.27
N TYR A 9 -4.86 -14.12 17.16
CA TYR A 9 -5.69 -13.81 18.32
C TYR A 9 -6.60 -12.60 18.02
N PHE A 10 -7.92 -12.84 17.97
CA PHE A 10 -8.91 -11.76 17.78
C PHE A 10 -9.38 -11.20 19.13
N VAL A 11 -8.99 -9.96 19.45
CA VAL A 11 -9.52 -9.18 20.57
C VAL A 11 -10.63 -8.27 20.05
N ASN A 12 -11.86 -8.48 20.54
CA ASN A 12 -13.04 -7.69 20.18
C ASN A 12 -13.23 -6.61 21.26
N ILE A 13 -12.80 -5.38 20.98
CA ILE A 13 -12.93 -4.26 21.93
C ILE A 13 -14.34 -3.69 21.77
N ARG A 14 -15.26 -4.07 22.67
CA ARG A 14 -16.55 -3.39 22.83
C ARG A 14 -16.39 -2.19 23.76
N THR A 15 -16.81 -1.06 23.23
CA THR A 15 -16.92 0.29 23.78
C THR A 15 -17.49 0.32 25.20
N PHE A 16 -16.79 1.00 26.11
CA PHE A 16 -17.28 1.38 27.44
C PHE A 16 -18.31 2.51 27.31
N PHE A 17 -19.52 2.31 27.84
CA PHE A 17 -20.42 3.40 28.20
C PHE A 17 -20.72 3.31 29.71
N PHE A 18 -20.54 4.45 30.37
CA PHE A 18 -20.68 4.71 31.79
C PHE A 18 -22.15 4.98 32.12
N PHE A 19 -22.78 4.27 33.06
CA PHE A 19 -23.98 4.73 33.78
C PHE A 19 -24.04 4.10 35.20
N PRO A 20 -24.61 4.80 36.20
CA PRO A 20 -24.44 4.51 37.61
C PRO A 20 -25.44 3.46 38.14
N PHE A 21 -24.99 2.82 39.22
CA PHE A 21 -25.59 1.78 40.07
C PHE A 21 -27.13 1.69 40.17
N SER A 22 -27.65 0.47 39.99
CA SER A 22 -28.97 -0.03 40.42
C SER A 22 -28.88 -1.57 40.60
N PRO A 23 -29.59 -2.20 41.57
CA PRO A 23 -29.21 -3.50 42.10
C PRO A 23 -29.43 -4.62 41.09
N SER A 24 -28.47 -5.55 41.08
CA SER A 24 -28.20 -6.51 40.01
C SER A 24 -29.36 -7.45 39.69
N PRO A 25 -29.97 -7.39 38.49
CA PRO A 25 -30.59 -8.58 37.91
C PRO A 25 -29.46 -9.56 37.55
N ILE A 26 -29.74 -10.85 37.69
CA ILE A 26 -28.86 -11.98 37.38
C ILE A 26 -27.96 -11.63 36.19
N ARG A 27 -26.63 -11.58 36.39
CA ARG A 27 -25.68 -11.36 35.30
C ARG A 27 -25.77 -12.57 34.38
N TYR A 28 -26.65 -12.49 33.40
CA TYR A 28 -26.63 -13.38 32.25
C TYR A 28 -25.29 -13.15 31.55
N HIS A 29 -24.30 -13.96 31.87
CA HIS A 29 -23.16 -14.16 31.00
C HIS A 29 -23.72 -14.86 29.77
N PRO A 30 -23.73 -14.24 28.57
CA PRO A 30 -24.21 -14.91 27.37
C PRO A 30 -23.26 -16.09 27.06
N VAL A 31 -23.57 -17.27 27.60
CA VAL A 31 -22.80 -18.51 27.41
C VAL A 31 -22.87 -18.97 25.94
N HIS A 32 -23.83 -18.46 25.18
CA HIS A 32 -24.03 -18.67 23.75
C HIS A 32 -23.37 -17.61 22.87
N LEU A 33 -22.49 -16.74 23.41
CA LEU A 33 -21.64 -15.95 22.54
C LEU A 33 -20.83 -16.94 21.68
N HIS A 34 -20.93 -16.82 20.36
CA HIS A 34 -20.16 -17.65 19.45
C HIS A 34 -18.68 -17.53 19.84
N ARG A 35 -18.13 -18.59 20.44
CA ARG A 35 -16.70 -18.64 20.75
C ARG A 35 -15.95 -18.45 19.44
N ASN A 36 -14.93 -17.60 19.47
CA ASN A 36 -14.02 -17.43 18.34
C ASN A 36 -13.49 -18.83 18.00
N LYS A 37 -13.87 -19.35 16.83
CA LYS A 37 -13.38 -20.65 16.38
C LYS A 37 -11.93 -20.44 15.99
N GLU A 38 -11.02 -21.12 16.67
CA GLU A 38 -9.64 -21.20 16.22
C GLU A 38 -9.63 -21.96 14.90
N VAL A 39 -9.07 -21.35 13.86
CA VAL A 39 -8.97 -21.94 12.54
C VAL A 39 -7.50 -22.03 12.19
N THR A 40 -7.04 -23.25 11.89
CA THR A 40 -5.69 -23.49 11.42
C THR A 40 -5.67 -23.41 9.91
N ILE A 41 -4.95 -22.42 9.36
CA ILE A 41 -4.88 -22.19 7.92
C ILE A 41 -3.45 -22.41 7.44
N ARG A 42 -3.31 -23.00 6.25
CA ARG A 42 -2.00 -23.16 5.60
C ARG A 42 -1.45 -21.78 5.21
N LYS A 43 -0.16 -21.55 5.42
CA LYS A 43 0.51 -20.29 5.02
C LYS A 43 0.27 -19.92 3.54
N SER A 44 0.20 -20.91 2.66
CA SER A 44 -0.07 -20.73 1.23
C SER A 44 -1.43 -20.07 0.92
N TYR A 45 -2.35 -20.00 1.88
CA TYR A 45 -3.64 -19.33 1.70
C TYR A 45 -3.49 -17.81 1.53
N PHE A 46 -2.49 -17.23 2.20
CA PHE A 46 -2.21 -15.80 2.20
C PHE A 46 -1.34 -15.38 1.00
N GLU A 47 -0.84 -16.34 0.22
CA GLU A 47 -0.19 -16.07 -1.05
C GLU A 47 -1.24 -15.63 -2.09
N SER A 48 -0.96 -14.51 -2.75
CA SER A 48 -1.81 -13.97 -3.82
C SER A 48 -1.16 -14.17 -5.18
N VAL A 49 -1.98 -14.55 -6.15
CA VAL A 49 -1.58 -14.61 -7.57
C VAL A 49 -1.46 -13.20 -8.16
N ASN A 50 -2.26 -12.25 -7.66
CA ASN A 50 -2.31 -10.86 -8.13
C ASN A 50 -1.31 -9.98 -7.39
N LYS A 51 -0.39 -9.33 -8.12
CA LYS A 51 0.62 -8.42 -7.54
C LYS A 51 0.02 -7.22 -6.78
N ASN A 52 -1.20 -6.80 -7.16
CA ASN A 52 -1.92 -5.67 -6.59
C ASN A 52 -2.66 -6.01 -5.29
N ILE A 53 -2.84 -7.28 -4.96
CA ILE A 53 -3.53 -7.71 -3.74
C ILE A 53 -2.49 -8.40 -2.88
N LYS A 54 -2.24 -7.92 -1.67
CA LYS A 54 -1.27 -8.54 -0.76
C LYS A 54 -1.88 -8.73 0.61
N TYR A 55 -1.43 -9.75 1.31
CA TYR A 55 -1.76 -9.93 2.72
C TYR A 55 -0.65 -9.29 3.57
N GLU A 56 -1.04 -8.48 4.55
CA GLU A 56 -0.14 -7.89 5.53
C GLU A 56 -0.27 -8.66 6.86
N ASP A 57 0.79 -9.36 7.22
CA ASP A 57 0.81 -10.24 8.40
C ASP A 57 0.68 -9.47 9.72
N LEU A 58 1.25 -8.25 9.80
CA LEU A 58 1.30 -7.47 11.04
C LEU A 58 -0.09 -7.01 11.50
N ASN A 59 -0.88 -6.51 10.55
CA ASN A 59 -2.24 -6.01 10.81
C ASN A 59 -3.33 -7.04 10.51
N GLU A 60 -2.94 -8.22 10.02
CA GLU A 60 -3.82 -9.32 9.63
C GLU A 60 -4.88 -8.87 8.62
N GLN A 61 -4.47 -8.19 7.55
CA GLN A 61 -5.39 -7.56 6.61
C GLN A 61 -4.99 -7.81 5.16
N TRP A 62 -6.00 -7.85 4.28
CA TRP A 62 -5.79 -7.86 2.84
C TRP A 62 -5.74 -6.42 2.33
N GLU A 63 -4.70 -6.06 1.61
CA GLU A 63 -4.53 -4.74 1.03
C GLU A 63 -4.62 -4.81 -0.49
N VAL A 64 -5.44 -3.94 -1.07
CA VAL A 64 -5.55 -3.77 -2.52
C VAL A 64 -4.89 -2.45 -2.89
N PHE A 65 -3.89 -2.53 -3.77
CA PHE A 65 -3.12 -1.40 -4.29
C PHE A 65 -3.55 -1.06 -5.71
N TRP A 66 -3.82 0.22 -5.99
CA TRP A 66 -4.06 0.72 -7.34
C TRP A 66 -3.48 2.12 -7.52
N PHE A 67 -3.17 2.50 -8.76
CA PHE A 67 -2.75 3.86 -9.08
C PHE A 67 -3.94 4.66 -9.55
N GLU A 68 -4.15 5.83 -8.94
CA GLU A 68 -5.15 6.78 -9.36
C GLU A 68 -4.55 8.18 -9.32
N ASN A 69 -4.73 8.96 -10.39
CA ASN A 69 -4.17 10.31 -10.53
C ASN A 69 -2.66 10.37 -10.22
N ASN A 70 -1.88 9.42 -10.74
CA ASN A 70 -0.44 9.25 -10.50
C ASN A 70 -0.03 9.02 -9.03
N LYS A 71 -0.99 8.77 -8.13
CA LYS A 71 -0.74 8.43 -6.73
C LYS A 71 -1.05 6.97 -6.47
N LEU A 72 -0.21 6.32 -5.67
CA LEU A 72 -0.46 4.96 -5.19
C LEU A 72 -1.51 5.04 -4.08
N ASN A 73 -2.66 4.43 -4.30
CA ASN A 73 -3.70 4.26 -3.30
C ASN A 73 -3.72 2.81 -2.82
N ALA A 74 -4.08 2.64 -1.56
CA ALA A 74 -4.27 1.35 -0.93
C ALA A 74 -5.57 1.34 -0.13
N LYS A 75 -6.27 0.21 -0.15
CA LYS A 75 -7.48 -0.02 0.65
C LYS A 75 -7.32 -1.28 1.47
N PRO A 76 -7.34 -1.19 2.81
CA PRO A 76 -7.23 -2.36 3.67
C PRO A 76 -8.60 -3.03 3.87
N PHE A 77 -8.57 -4.35 3.95
CA PHE A 77 -9.68 -5.25 4.26
C PHE A 77 -9.29 -6.11 5.45
N PRO A 78 -9.54 -5.64 6.69
CA PRO A 78 -9.12 -6.33 7.90
C PRO A 78 -9.87 -7.65 8.11
N VAL A 79 -9.14 -8.72 8.41
CA VAL A 79 -9.74 -10.01 8.77
C VAL A 79 -10.60 -9.89 10.03
N LYS A 80 -10.25 -8.98 10.95
CA LYS A 80 -11.00 -8.72 12.20
C LYS A 80 -12.45 -8.31 11.95
N LYS A 81 -12.72 -7.64 10.83
CA LYS A 81 -14.05 -7.12 10.49
C LYS A 81 -14.87 -8.11 9.67
N TYR A 82 -14.25 -8.76 8.68
CA TYR A 82 -14.97 -9.58 7.70
C TYR A 82 -14.83 -11.09 7.94
N GLY A 83 -13.78 -11.53 8.63
CA GLY A 83 -13.35 -12.93 8.68
C GLY A 83 -12.40 -13.29 7.52
N ILE A 84 -11.75 -14.45 7.61
CA ILE A 84 -10.57 -14.77 6.77
C ILE A 84 -10.95 -14.95 5.29
N GLU A 85 -12.01 -15.70 5.03
CA GLU A 85 -12.48 -15.98 3.67
C GLU A 85 -13.18 -14.77 3.05
N ALA A 86 -14.05 -14.11 3.83
CA ALA A 86 -14.79 -12.97 3.34
C ALA A 86 -13.88 -11.75 3.10
N ALA A 87 -12.86 -11.50 3.93
CA ALA A 87 -11.90 -10.43 3.69
C ALA A 87 -11.17 -10.61 2.34
N LYS A 88 -10.74 -11.85 2.06
CA LYS A 88 -10.12 -12.18 0.77
C LYS A 88 -11.11 -11.94 -0.36
N ARG A 89 -12.32 -12.50 -0.29
CA ARG A 89 -13.34 -12.35 -1.34
C ARG A 89 -13.69 -10.88 -1.62
N GLU A 90 -13.86 -10.06 -0.59
CA GLU A 90 -14.16 -8.63 -0.73
C GLU A 90 -12.99 -7.86 -1.36
N ALA A 91 -11.74 -8.17 -0.99
CA ALA A 91 -10.56 -7.57 -1.61
C ALA A 91 -10.49 -7.87 -3.11
N PHE A 92 -10.76 -9.12 -3.52
CA PHE A 92 -10.79 -9.51 -4.93
C PHE A 92 -11.95 -8.86 -5.68
N LYS A 93 -13.16 -8.85 -5.09
CA LYS A 93 -14.34 -8.20 -5.67
C LYS A 93 -14.12 -6.70 -5.89
N PHE A 94 -13.48 -6.02 -4.93
CA PHE A 94 -13.13 -4.61 -5.05
C PHE A 94 -12.10 -4.37 -6.17
N TYR A 95 -11.13 -5.26 -6.32
CA TYR A 95 -10.17 -5.16 -7.43
C TYR A 95 -10.83 -5.42 -8.80
N GLU A 96 -11.81 -6.33 -8.87
CA GLU A 96 -12.60 -6.54 -10.09
C GLU A 96 -13.46 -5.33 -10.44
N SER A 97 -14.07 -4.65 -9.47
CA SER A 97 -14.80 -3.41 -9.74
C SER A 97 -13.86 -2.31 -10.24
N LEU A 98 -12.65 -2.18 -9.69
CA LEU A 98 -11.65 -1.24 -10.19
C LEU A 98 -11.23 -1.54 -11.63
N LYS A 99 -11.10 -2.82 -11.99
CA LYS A 99 -10.82 -3.25 -13.36
C LYS A 99 -11.97 -2.91 -14.30
N ALA A 100 -13.21 -3.17 -13.90
CA ALA A 100 -14.40 -2.85 -14.70
C ALA A 100 -14.52 -1.33 -14.94
N GLU A 101 -14.15 -0.52 -13.95
CA GLU A 101 -14.10 0.94 -14.06
C GLU A 101 -12.88 1.47 -14.85
N ASN A 102 -11.97 0.60 -15.33
CA ASN A 102 -10.69 0.96 -15.96
C ASN A 102 -9.82 1.91 -15.10
N ARG A 103 -9.93 1.84 -13.77
CA ARG A 103 -9.15 2.66 -12.82
C ARG A 103 -7.83 2.03 -12.41
N VAL A 104 -7.50 0.87 -12.96
CA VAL A 104 -6.22 0.20 -12.72
C VAL A 104 -5.18 0.79 -13.67
N ASN A 105 -4.68 1.96 -13.33
CA ASN A 105 -3.57 2.55 -14.08
C ASN A 105 -2.26 1.81 -13.78
N THR A 106 -1.40 1.75 -14.78
CA THR A 106 0.00 1.35 -14.59
C THR A 106 0.72 2.40 -13.77
N LYS A 107 1.77 1.97 -13.05
CA LYS A 107 2.67 2.90 -12.37
C LYS A 107 3.16 3.94 -13.38
N PRO A 108 3.01 5.25 -13.13
CA PRO A 108 3.52 6.25 -14.04
C PRO A 108 5.05 6.13 -14.08
N GLN A 109 5.57 5.90 -15.27
CA GLN A 109 7.00 5.80 -15.52
C GLN A 109 7.43 7.08 -16.22
N TYR A 110 8.20 7.89 -15.50
CA TYR A 110 8.66 9.18 -15.98
C TYR A 110 10.08 9.01 -16.51
N GLU A 111 10.20 8.75 -17.80
CA GLU A 111 11.50 8.67 -18.47
C GLU A 111 11.81 9.98 -19.17
N SER A 112 13.11 10.26 -19.24
CA SER A 112 13.63 11.23 -20.18
C SER A 112 14.32 10.46 -21.31
N GLU A 113 14.20 10.97 -22.53
CA GLU A 113 14.89 10.43 -23.70
C GLU A 113 16.41 10.66 -23.64
N VAL A 114 16.89 11.39 -22.62
CA VAL A 114 18.29 11.83 -22.50
C VAL A 114 19.01 11.01 -21.43
N GLU A 115 20.04 10.31 -21.86
CA GLU A 115 20.93 9.56 -20.96
C GLU A 115 21.53 10.48 -19.89
N GLY A 116 21.36 10.10 -18.62
CA GLY A 116 21.81 10.87 -17.45
C GLY A 116 20.73 11.72 -16.79
N VAL A 117 19.52 11.82 -17.35
CA VAL A 117 18.40 12.51 -16.71
C VAL A 117 17.31 11.52 -16.31
N HIS A 118 16.90 11.54 -15.05
CA HIS A 118 15.81 10.71 -14.54
C HIS A 118 14.99 11.49 -13.50
N TYR A 119 13.73 11.10 -13.36
CA TYR A 119 12.85 11.70 -12.36
C TYR A 119 12.81 10.82 -11.12
N ASP A 120 13.06 11.42 -9.98
CA ASP A 120 12.87 10.79 -8.68
C ASP A 120 11.50 11.19 -8.12
N VAL A 121 10.63 10.19 -8.00
CA VAL A 121 9.27 10.33 -7.48
C VAL A 121 9.28 10.64 -5.98
N VAL A 122 10.27 10.16 -5.23
CA VAL A 122 10.33 10.34 -3.76
C VAL A 122 10.63 11.78 -3.40
N THR A 123 11.62 12.38 -4.06
CA THR A 123 12.00 13.79 -3.84
C THR A 123 11.24 14.76 -4.76
N ASN A 124 10.39 14.26 -5.66
CA ASN A 124 9.66 15.05 -6.64
C ASN A 124 10.59 15.95 -7.48
N CYS A 125 11.74 15.42 -7.88
CA CYS A 125 12.81 16.16 -8.55
C CYS A 125 13.27 15.50 -9.83
N TRP A 126 13.62 16.29 -10.84
CA TRP A 126 14.40 15.86 -11.98
C TRP A 126 15.89 15.91 -11.65
N ILE A 127 16.56 14.76 -11.74
CA ILE A 127 17.97 14.62 -11.40
C ILE A 127 18.78 14.49 -12.69
N SER A 128 19.77 15.34 -12.82
CA SER A 128 20.78 15.33 -13.89
C SER A 128 22.10 14.77 -13.37
N PHE A 129 22.62 13.77 -14.06
CA PHE A 129 23.97 13.23 -13.88
C PHE A 129 24.84 13.62 -15.07
N TYR A 130 25.98 14.22 -14.78
CA TYR A 130 26.96 14.62 -15.79
C TYR A 130 28.38 14.58 -15.22
N ARG A 131 29.39 14.64 -16.09
CA ARG A 131 30.79 14.75 -15.67
C ARG A 131 31.27 16.19 -15.80
N LEU A 132 31.96 16.68 -14.78
CA LEU A 132 32.64 17.99 -14.79
C LEU A 132 34.10 17.76 -14.44
N ASN A 133 35.03 18.12 -15.33
CA ASN A 133 36.47 17.92 -15.14
C ASN A 133 36.81 16.46 -14.75
N ASN A 134 36.16 15.49 -15.41
CA ASN A 134 36.25 14.05 -15.14
C ASN A 134 35.66 13.56 -13.81
N PHE A 135 35.05 14.44 -13.00
CA PHE A 135 34.33 14.06 -11.77
C PHE A 135 32.84 13.89 -12.03
N PRO A 136 32.20 12.83 -11.50
CA PRO A 136 30.75 12.67 -11.58
C PRO A 136 30.06 13.69 -10.67
N VAL A 137 29.12 14.44 -11.22
CA VAL A 137 28.33 15.45 -10.51
C VAL A 137 26.84 15.17 -10.72
N CYS A 138 26.05 15.39 -9.68
CA CYS A 138 24.60 15.35 -9.75
C CYS A 138 23.99 16.72 -9.40
N ARG A 139 22.90 17.08 -10.08
CA ARG A 139 22.05 18.23 -9.72
C ARG A 139 20.59 17.86 -9.84
N SER A 140 19.84 18.15 -8.78
CA SER A 140 18.39 17.98 -8.72
C SER A 140 17.66 19.31 -8.97
N PHE A 141 16.52 19.22 -9.65
CA PHE A 141 15.62 20.33 -9.94
C PHE A 141 14.22 19.94 -9.47
N SER A 142 13.68 20.67 -8.48
CA SER A 142 12.36 20.36 -7.91
C SER A 142 11.24 20.69 -8.88
N ALA A 143 10.35 19.72 -9.11
CA ALA A 143 9.15 19.89 -9.91
C ALA A 143 8.09 20.74 -9.19
N GLU A 144 8.12 20.79 -7.86
CA GLU A 144 7.22 21.63 -7.07
C GLU A 144 7.59 23.11 -7.19
N TYR A 145 8.89 23.43 -7.19
CA TYR A 145 9.34 24.81 -7.29
C TYR A 145 9.33 25.35 -8.71
N HIS A 146 9.83 24.57 -9.68
CA HIS A 146 9.95 25.04 -11.07
C HIS A 146 8.75 24.68 -11.94
N GLY A 147 7.98 23.64 -11.59
CA GLY A 147 7.04 22.94 -12.47
C GLY A 147 7.65 21.66 -13.05
N PHE A 148 6.80 20.67 -13.38
CA PHE A 148 7.26 19.34 -13.82
C PHE A 148 8.03 19.37 -15.14
N GLU A 149 7.50 20.04 -16.17
CA GLU A 149 8.10 20.10 -17.51
C GLU A 149 9.32 21.03 -17.58
N THR A 150 9.25 22.16 -16.90
CA THR A 150 10.33 23.15 -16.79
C THR A 150 11.54 22.57 -16.04
N ALA A 151 11.31 21.86 -14.93
CA ALA A 151 12.38 21.15 -14.21
C ALA A 151 13.03 20.07 -15.10
N LYS A 152 12.23 19.33 -15.90
CA LYS A 152 12.75 18.36 -16.88
C LYS A 152 13.67 19.05 -17.89
N LYS A 153 13.24 20.17 -18.47
CA LYS A 153 14.02 20.93 -19.45
C LYS A 153 15.34 21.43 -18.84
N MET A 154 15.32 21.98 -17.63
CA MET A 154 16.52 22.44 -16.94
C MET A 154 17.53 21.30 -16.68
N ALA A 155 17.04 20.12 -16.32
CA ALA A 155 17.89 18.94 -16.14
C ALA A 155 18.56 18.51 -17.45
N ILE A 156 17.80 18.48 -18.55
CA ILE A 156 18.30 18.15 -19.90
C ILE A 156 19.35 19.17 -20.36
N ASP A 157 19.04 20.46 -20.25
CA ASP A 157 19.96 21.55 -20.64
C ASP A 157 21.27 21.47 -19.86
N ARG A 158 21.20 21.07 -18.59
CA ARG A 158 22.39 20.90 -17.75
C ARG A 158 23.28 19.76 -18.21
N VAL A 159 22.71 18.60 -18.55
CA VAL A 159 23.48 17.46 -19.08
C VAL A 159 24.10 17.82 -20.43
N ASN A 160 23.30 18.39 -21.34
CA ASN A 160 23.76 18.78 -22.68
C ASN A 160 24.92 19.78 -22.63
N LYS A 161 24.92 20.73 -21.69
CA LYS A 161 26.01 21.69 -21.50
C LYS A 161 27.36 21.02 -21.19
N HIS A 162 27.35 19.87 -20.53
CA HIS A 162 28.54 19.18 -20.03
C HIS A 162 28.86 17.88 -20.79
N LYS A 163 28.07 17.50 -21.79
CA LYS A 163 28.26 16.28 -22.61
C LYS A 163 29.31 16.46 -23.72
N LYS A 164 30.33 17.30 -23.50
CA LYS A 164 31.42 17.55 -24.46
C LYS A 164 32.37 16.38 -24.56
#